data_AF-D0I3T4-F1
#
_entry.id   AF-D0I3T4-F1
#
_cell.length_a   1.000
_cell.length_b   1.000
_cell.length_c   1.000
_cell.angle_alpha   90.00
_cell.angle_beta   90.00
_cell.angle_gamma   90.00
#
_symmetry.space_group_name_H-M   'P 1'
#
loop_
_entity.id
_entity.type
_entity.pdbx_description
1 polymer ?
#
loop_
_entity_poly.entity_id
_entity_poly.type
_entity_poly.pdbx_seq_one_letter_code
_entity_poly.pdbx_strand_id
1 'polypeptide(L)'
;MEFYDSDTVIEERTGADIAWVFDVEGEEGFRVREENVINDLTEKQGIVLATGGGSIKSKESRNRLSARGIVVYLETTIEKQLARTQRDKKRPLLQTEQPREVLEALAAERNPLYEEIADYVVRTDDQSAKVVANQIIELLENH
;
A
#
# COMPACT_ATOMS: atom_id res chain seq x y z
N MET A 1 -4.19 -15.64 11.45
CA MET A 1 -3.32 -14.47 11.32
C MET A 1 -4.15 -13.23 11.60
N GLU A 2 -3.58 -12.25 12.27
CA GLU A 2 -4.23 -10.95 12.48
C GLU A 2 -3.99 -10.06 11.25
N PHE A 3 -4.96 -9.24 10.87
CA PHE A 3 -4.87 -8.35 9.72
C PHE A 3 -4.67 -6.91 10.19
N TYR A 4 -3.70 -6.22 9.59
CA TYR A 4 -3.43 -4.80 9.82
C TYR A 4 -3.45 -4.06 8.49
N ASP A 5 -4.02 -2.86 8.51
CA ASP A 5 -3.89 -1.87 7.44
C ASP A 5 -3.09 -0.69 8.01
N SER A 6 -1.93 -0.38 7.43
CA SER A 6 -1.06 0.68 7.93
C SER A 6 -1.76 2.05 7.93
N ASP A 7 -2.62 2.32 6.95
CA ASP A 7 -3.38 3.57 6.85
C ASP A 7 -4.35 3.68 8.03
N THR A 8 -5.04 2.59 8.38
CA THR A 8 -5.94 2.54 9.55
C THR A 8 -5.16 2.72 10.86
N VAL A 9 -3.99 2.08 11.00
CA VAL A 9 -3.15 2.22 12.21
C VAL A 9 -2.61 3.65 12.35
N ILE A 10 -2.31 4.33 11.23
CA ILE A 10 -1.96 5.76 11.27
C ILE A 10 -3.15 6.58 11.78
N GLU A 11 -4.35 6.40 11.22
CA GLU A 11 -5.56 7.11 11.64
C GLU A 11 -5.87 6.90 13.14
N GLU A 12 -5.72 5.67 13.64
CA GLU A 12 -5.91 5.34 15.06
C GLU A 12 -4.89 6.02 15.97
N ARG A 13 -3.62 6.07 15.56
CA ARG A 13 -2.54 6.69 16.35
C ARG A 13 -2.59 8.21 16.34
N THR A 14 -3.05 8.82 15.24
CA THR A 14 -3.19 10.28 15.12
C THR A 14 -4.53 10.78 15.68
N GLY A 15 -5.54 9.91 15.73
CA GLY A 15 -6.92 10.30 16.04
C GLY A 15 -7.57 11.15 14.94
N ALA A 16 -7.00 11.15 13.73
CA ALA A 16 -7.43 11.96 12.59
C ALA A 16 -7.34 11.17 11.28
N ASP A 17 -8.22 11.47 10.34
CA ASP A 17 -8.18 10.83 9.02
C ASP A 17 -6.91 11.23 8.23
N ILE A 18 -6.55 10.39 7.25
CA ILE A 18 -5.34 10.61 6.43
C ILE A 18 -5.37 11.96 5.72
N ALA A 19 -6.52 12.39 5.21
CA ALA A 19 -6.61 13.65 4.49
C ALA A 19 -6.26 14.85 5.38
N TRP A 20 -6.72 14.82 6.63
CA TRP A 20 -6.38 15.83 7.63
C TRP A 20 -4.90 15.81 8.01
N VAL A 21 -4.32 14.63 8.22
CA VAL A 21 -2.88 14.51 8.52
C VAL A 21 -2.04 15.06 7.37
N PHE A 22 -2.41 14.77 6.13
CA PHE A 22 -1.76 15.33 4.94
C PHE A 22 -1.90 16.86 4.84
N ASP A 23 -3.07 17.42 5.17
CA ASP A 23 -3.32 18.86 5.12
C ASP A 23 -2.48 19.62 6.15
N VAL A 24 -2.35 19.07 7.36
CA VAL A 24 -1.63 19.71 8.47
C VAL A 24 -0.12 19.54 8.39
N GLU A 25 0.35 18.34 8.02
CA GLU A 25 1.77 17.98 8.10
C GLU A 25 2.46 17.90 6.74
N GLY A 26 1.69 18.01 5.65
CA GLY A 26 2.18 17.75 4.31
C GLY A 26 2.51 16.27 4.08
N GLU A 27 2.91 15.95 2.84
CA GLU A 27 3.32 14.58 2.50
C GLU A 27 4.54 14.13 3.31
N GLU A 28 5.54 15.01 3.52
CA GLU A 28 6.76 14.64 4.23
C GLU A 28 6.47 14.19 5.67
N GLY A 29 5.66 14.94 6.43
CA GLY A 29 5.26 14.56 7.78
C GLY A 29 4.46 13.26 7.82
N PHE A 30 3.52 13.08 6.89
CA PHE A 30 2.80 11.81 6.75
C PHE A 30 3.74 10.63 6.51
N ARG A 31 4.75 10.79 5.62
CA ARG A 31 5.70 9.71 5.30
C ARG A 31 6.56 9.32 6.51
N VAL A 32 6.94 10.27 7.36
CA VAL A 32 7.63 9.96 8.61
C VAL A 32 6.74 9.12 9.54
N ARG A 33 5.45 9.44 9.65
CA ARG A 33 4.50 8.63 10.45
C ARG A 33 4.32 7.23 9.87
N GLU A 34 4.13 7.14 8.56
CA GLU A 34 3.97 5.89 7.83
C GLU A 34 5.18 4.98 8.03
N GLU A 35 6.40 5.51 7.89
CA GLU A 35 7.62 4.74 8.11
C GLU A 35 7.72 4.15 9.53
N ASN A 36 7.36 4.92 10.55
CA ASN A 36 7.34 4.45 11.93
C ASN A 36 6.28 3.37 12.16
N VAL A 37 5.08 3.54 11.59
CA VAL A 37 4.01 2.52 11.66
C VAL A 37 4.44 1.24 10.95
N ILE A 38 5.06 1.33 9.77
CA ILE A 38 5.62 0.17 9.07
C ILE A 38 6.69 -0.51 9.92
N ASN A 39 7.57 0.23 10.60
CA ASN A 39 8.54 -0.39 11.51
C ASN A 39 7.86 -1.23 12.59
N ASP A 40 6.91 -0.63 13.31
CA ASP A 40 6.25 -1.30 14.43
C ASP A 40 5.41 -2.50 14.00
N LEU A 41 4.73 -2.39 12.85
CA LEU A 41 3.90 -3.48 12.33
C LEU A 41 4.75 -4.64 11.80
N THR A 42 5.88 -4.35 11.14
CA THR A 42 6.79 -5.39 10.62
C THR A 42 7.57 -6.13 11.71
N GLU A 43 7.59 -5.65 12.96
CA GLU A 43 8.14 -6.38 14.10
C GLU A 43 7.16 -7.45 14.66
N LYS A 44 5.88 -7.39 14.29
CA LYS A 44 4.88 -8.37 14.71
C LYS A 44 5.02 -9.67 13.91
N GLN A 45 4.69 -10.79 14.55
CA GLN A 45 4.71 -12.11 13.91
C GLN A 45 3.29 -12.61 13.63
N GLY A 46 3.12 -13.40 12.57
CA GLY A 46 1.86 -14.07 12.25
C GLY A 46 0.74 -13.13 11.82
N ILE A 47 1.09 -12.02 11.18
CA ILE A 47 0.15 -11.00 10.68
C ILE A 47 0.11 -10.97 9.15
N VAL A 48 -0.97 -10.40 8.61
CA VAL A 48 -1.06 -9.93 7.23
C VAL A 48 -1.12 -8.41 7.28
N LEU A 49 -0.22 -7.73 6.58
CA LEU A 49 -0.12 -6.27 6.55
C LEU A 49 -0.48 -5.74 5.16
N ALA A 50 -1.56 -4.98 5.07
CA ALA A 50 -1.83 -4.09 3.93
C ALA A 50 -1.09 -2.77 4.15
N THR A 51 -0.29 -2.36 3.16
CA THR A 51 0.51 -1.13 3.23
C THR A 51 -0.13 -0.01 2.42
N GLY A 52 0.09 1.23 2.87
CA GLY A 52 -0.27 2.42 2.11
C GLY A 52 0.50 2.46 0.79
N GLY A 53 -0.14 2.85 -0.31
CA GLY A 53 0.49 2.86 -1.64
C GLY A 53 1.66 3.86 -1.78
N GLY A 54 1.92 4.69 -0.77
CA GLY A 54 3.09 5.57 -0.73
C GLY A 54 4.24 5.04 0.14
N SER A 55 4.01 4.00 0.93
CA SER A 55 5.00 3.41 1.85
C SER A 55 6.29 3.02 1.13
N ILE A 56 6.16 2.60 -0.13
CA ILE A 56 7.27 2.16 -0.98
C ILE A 56 8.29 3.27 -1.29
N LYS A 57 7.91 4.56 -1.15
CA LYS A 57 8.83 5.69 -1.40
C LYS A 57 9.97 5.74 -0.39
N SER A 58 9.73 5.37 0.87
CA SER A 58 10.79 5.29 1.87
C SER A 58 11.65 4.04 1.65
N LYS A 59 12.96 4.25 1.47
CA LYS A 59 13.93 3.14 1.38
C LYS A 59 13.97 2.33 2.67
N GLU A 60 13.80 2.95 3.83
CA GLU A 60 13.76 2.25 5.11
C GLU A 60 12.51 1.37 5.24
N SER A 61 11.35 1.88 4.82
CA SER A 61 10.14 1.05 4.72
C SER A 61 10.35 -0.16 3.81
N ARG A 62 10.96 0.04 2.62
CA ARG A 62 11.31 -1.05 1.70
C ARG A 62 12.21 -2.11 2.34
N ASN A 63 13.30 -1.68 2.98
CA ASN A 63 14.24 -2.58 3.66
C ASN A 63 13.56 -3.39 4.76
N ARG A 64 12.66 -2.77 5.55
CA ARG A 64 11.95 -3.45 6.64
C ARG A 64 10.94 -4.46 6.11
N LEU A 65 10.19 -4.10 5.06
CA LEU A 65 9.22 -4.99 4.44
C LEU A 65 9.89 -6.24 3.86
N SER A 66 10.96 -6.07 3.07
CA SER A 66 11.65 -7.20 2.43
C SER A 66 12.47 -8.05 3.41
N ALA A 67 13.01 -7.47 4.49
CA ALA A 67 13.81 -8.22 5.46
C ALA A 67 12.98 -8.96 6.52
N ARG A 68 11.72 -8.58 6.74
CA ARG A 68 10.91 -9.06 7.89
C ARG A 68 9.64 -9.81 7.50
N GLY A 69 9.39 -10.01 6.21
CA GLY A 69 8.20 -10.72 5.75
C GLY A 69 8.31 -11.14 4.29
N ILE A 70 7.23 -11.73 3.80
CA ILE A 70 7.06 -12.02 2.37
C ILE A 70 6.23 -10.87 1.79
N VAL A 71 6.76 -10.25 0.74
CA VAL A 71 6.13 -9.10 0.07
C VAL A 71 5.40 -9.56 -1.18
N VAL A 72 4.09 -9.32 -1.21
CA VAL A 72 3.25 -9.59 -2.37
C VAL A 72 2.83 -8.27 -3.00
N TYR A 73 3.24 -8.03 -4.25
CA TYR A 73 2.78 -6.90 -5.04
C TYR A 73 1.50 -7.27 -5.81
N LEU A 74 0.42 -6.55 -5.51
CA LEU A 74 -0.86 -6.67 -6.21
C LEU A 74 -0.91 -5.76 -7.44
N GLU A 75 -0.45 -6.28 -8.58
CA GLU A 75 -0.46 -5.55 -9.85
C GLU A 75 -1.91 -5.29 -10.31
N THR A 76 -2.22 -4.01 -10.56
CA THR A 76 -3.54 -3.55 -10.99
C THR A 76 -3.39 -2.53 -12.11
N THR A 77 -4.11 -2.69 -13.21
CA THR A 77 -4.12 -1.71 -14.30
C THR A 77 -4.61 -0.32 -13.87
N ILE A 78 -4.12 0.74 -14.52
CA ILE A 78 -4.55 2.13 -14.28
C ILE A 78 -6.08 2.27 -14.41
N GLU A 79 -6.68 1.58 -15.38
CA GLU A 79 -8.13 1.60 -15.60
C GLU A 79 -8.91 1.06 -14.39
N LYS A 80 -8.44 -0.05 -13.80
CA LYS A 80 -9.05 -0.62 -12.59
C LYS A 80 -8.78 0.21 -11.35
N GLN A 81 -7.56 0.78 -11.22
CA GLN A 81 -7.26 1.72 -10.15
C GLN A 81 -8.24 2.91 -10.19
N LEU A 82 -8.38 3.55 -11.35
CA LEU A 82 -9.30 4.67 -11.54
C LEU A 82 -10.75 4.31 -11.19
N ALA A 83 -11.24 3.17 -11.67
CA ALA A 83 -12.60 2.70 -11.38
C ALA A 83 -12.83 2.45 -9.87
N ARG A 84 -11.83 1.90 -9.17
CA ARG A 84 -11.89 1.61 -7.72
C ARG A 84 -11.79 2.90 -6.88
N THR A 85 -11.03 3.90 -7.33
CA THR A 85 -10.74 5.10 -6.55
C THR A 85 -11.65 6.29 -6.88
N GLN A 86 -12.49 6.22 -7.92
CA GLN A 86 -13.27 7.35 -8.42
C GLN A 86 -14.13 8.06 -7.35
N ARG A 87 -14.62 7.33 -6.35
CA ARG A 87 -15.49 7.87 -5.28
C ARG A 87 -14.81 7.92 -3.91
N ASP A 88 -13.52 7.62 -3.87
CA ASP A 88 -12.76 7.53 -2.62
C ASP A 88 -12.17 8.89 -2.26
N LYS A 89 -12.76 9.54 -1.25
CA LYS A 89 -12.30 10.83 -0.73
C LYS A 89 -11.10 10.70 0.21
N LYS A 90 -10.75 9.49 0.65
CA LYS A 90 -9.60 9.24 1.54
C LYS A 90 -8.26 9.25 0.81
N ARG A 91 -8.23 9.57 -0.49
CA ARG A 91 -7.03 9.57 -1.33
C ARG A 91 -6.67 10.99 -1.74
N PRO A 92 -5.89 11.74 -0.92
CA PRO A 92 -5.60 13.15 -1.17
C PRO A 92 -4.98 13.40 -2.55
N LEU A 93 -4.04 12.54 -2.97
CA LEU A 93 -3.36 12.66 -4.27
C LEU A 93 -4.31 12.53 -5.47
N LEU A 94 -5.48 11.90 -5.31
CA LEU A 94 -6.44 11.67 -6.40
C LEU A 94 -7.59 12.69 -6.40
N GLN A 95 -7.61 13.65 -5.46
CA GLN A 95 -8.61 14.73 -5.42
C GLN A 95 -8.23 15.84 -6.40
N THR A 96 -8.20 15.53 -7.70
CA THR A 96 -7.84 16.44 -8.79
C THR A 96 -8.76 16.25 -9.99
N GLU A 97 -8.76 17.20 -10.93
CA GLU A 97 -9.52 17.11 -12.18
C GLU A 97 -8.98 16.02 -13.13
N GLN A 98 -7.71 15.63 -12.97
CA GLN A 98 -7.02 14.68 -13.86
C GLN A 98 -6.47 13.47 -13.10
N PRO A 99 -7.32 12.66 -12.42
CA PRO A 99 -6.87 11.56 -11.55
C PRO A 99 -6.15 10.45 -12.33
N ARG A 100 -6.46 10.28 -13.62
CA ARG A 100 -5.77 9.32 -14.48
C ARG A 100 -4.29 9.68 -14.67
N GLU A 101 -3.99 10.94 -14.99
CA GLU A 101 -2.62 11.40 -15.19
C GLU A 101 -1.80 11.25 -13.91
N VAL A 102 -2.41 11.52 -12.75
CA VAL A 102 -1.78 11.27 -11.46
C VAL A 102 -1.46 9.79 -11.28
N LEU A 103 -2.42 8.89 -11.52
CA LEU A 103 -2.17 7.45 -11.41
C LEU A 103 -1.06 6.97 -12.35
N GLU A 104 -1.01 7.47 -13.59
CA GLU A 104 0.05 7.14 -14.55
C GLU A 104 1.43 7.63 -14.08
N ALA A 105 1.52 8.86 -13.55
CA ALA A 105 2.76 9.39 -12.98
C ALA A 105 3.19 8.61 -11.72
N LEU A 106 2.25 8.28 -10.84
CA LEU A 106 2.51 7.47 -9.65
C LEU A 106 2.98 6.06 -10.02
N ALA A 107 2.40 5.45 -11.05
CA ALA A 107 2.82 4.13 -11.52
C ALA A 107 4.23 4.15 -12.10
N ALA A 108 4.57 5.17 -12.91
CA ALA A 108 5.91 5.35 -13.45
C ALA A 108 6.99 5.49 -12.36
N GLU A 109 6.65 6.16 -11.25
CA GLU A 109 7.53 6.30 -10.08
C GLU A 109 7.59 5.02 -9.24
N ARG A 110 6.43 4.40 -8.94
CA ARG A 110 6.30 3.40 -7.88
C ARG A 110 6.38 1.97 -8.34
N ASN A 111 5.99 1.64 -9.58
CA ASN A 111 6.03 0.25 -10.07
C ASN A 111 7.42 -0.38 -9.97
N PRO A 112 8.52 0.29 -10.38
CA PRO A 112 9.86 -0.27 -10.22
C PRO A 112 10.22 -0.56 -8.76
N LEU A 113 9.71 0.24 -7.82
CA LEU A 113 9.95 0.07 -6.39
C LEU A 113 9.11 -1.06 -5.78
N TYR A 114 7.88 -1.26 -6.27
CA TYR A 114 7.08 -2.41 -5.89
C TYR A 114 7.72 -3.71 -6.39
N GLU A 115 8.16 -3.73 -7.65
CA GLU A 115 8.87 -4.87 -8.25
C GLU A 115 10.22 -5.15 -7.55
N GLU A 116 10.95 -4.12 -7.12
CA GLU A 116 12.23 -4.24 -6.43
C GLU A 116 12.15 -5.13 -5.17
N ILE A 117 11.06 -5.01 -4.40
CA ILE A 117 10.95 -5.68 -3.10
C ILE A 117 9.99 -6.87 -3.09
N ALA A 118 9.25 -7.10 -4.17
CA ALA A 118 8.24 -8.15 -4.22
C ALA A 118 8.89 -9.53 -4.35
N ASP A 119 8.53 -10.44 -3.45
CA ASP A 119 8.80 -11.88 -3.63
C ASP A 119 7.83 -12.47 -4.67
N TYR A 120 6.59 -11.98 -4.68
CA TYR A 120 5.56 -12.39 -5.63
C TYR A 120 4.84 -11.19 -6.22
N VAL A 121 4.57 -11.27 -7.53
CA VAL A 121 3.70 -10.33 -8.23
C VAL A 121 2.43 -11.07 -8.63
N VAL A 122 1.28 -10.58 -8.16
CA VAL A 122 -0.03 -11.16 -8.44
C VAL A 122 -0.89 -10.12 -9.16
N ARG A 123 -1.28 -10.45 -10.38
CA ARG A 123 -2.25 -9.64 -11.13
C ARG A 123 -3.62 -9.76 -10.50
N THR A 124 -4.34 -8.65 -10.42
CA THR A 124 -5.65 -8.60 -9.75
C THR A 124 -6.78 -8.16 -10.67
N ASP A 125 -6.51 -8.01 -11.97
CA ASP A 125 -7.50 -7.58 -12.94
C ASP A 125 -8.61 -8.63 -13.09
N ASP A 126 -9.87 -8.18 -13.01
CA ASP A 126 -11.08 -9.00 -13.18
C ASP A 126 -11.26 -10.17 -12.20
N GLN A 127 -10.47 -10.21 -11.12
CA GLN A 127 -10.58 -11.21 -10.06
C GLN A 127 -11.19 -10.63 -8.78
N SER A 128 -11.98 -11.45 -8.09
CA SER A 128 -12.47 -11.09 -6.76
C SER A 128 -11.33 -11.17 -5.73
N ALA A 129 -11.42 -10.37 -4.66
CA ALA A 129 -10.45 -10.41 -3.57
C ALA A 129 -10.25 -11.82 -2.98
N LYS A 130 -11.32 -12.62 -2.92
CA LYS A 130 -11.25 -14.02 -2.47
C LYS A 130 -10.40 -14.90 -3.39
N VAL A 131 -10.52 -14.72 -4.70
CA VAL A 131 -9.73 -15.48 -5.68
C VAL A 131 -8.26 -15.09 -5.57
N VAL A 132 -7.95 -13.80 -5.50
CA VAL A 132 -6.57 -13.30 -5.33
C VAL A 132 -5.97 -13.80 -4.01
N ALA A 133 -6.72 -13.75 -2.91
CA ALA A 133 -6.25 -14.25 -1.62
C ALA A 133 -5.92 -15.76 -1.67
N ASN A 134 -6.78 -16.56 -2.30
CA ASN A 134 -6.50 -17.99 -2.48
C ASN A 134 -5.25 -18.23 -3.34
N GLN A 135 -5.06 -17.48 -4.43
CA GLN A 135 -3.84 -17.58 -5.24
C GLN A 135 -2.59 -17.27 -4.43
N ILE A 136 -2.64 -16.26 -3.56
CA ILE A 136 -1.52 -15.93 -2.66
C ILE A 136 -1.26 -17.08 -1.69
N ILE A 137 -2.31 -17.64 -1.07
CA ILE A 137 -2.15 -18.80 -0.16
C ILE A 137 -1.48 -19.96 -0.90
N GLU A 138 -1.93 -20.29 -2.11
CA GLU A 138 -1.33 -21.35 -2.93
C GLU A 138 0.15 -21.05 -3.27
N LEU A 139 0.50 -19.80 -3.56
CA LEU A 139 1.90 -19.40 -3.81
C LEU A 139 2.77 -19.60 -2.55
N LEU A 140 2.24 -19.27 -1.38
CA LEU A 140 2.95 -19.36 -0.10
C LEU A 140 3.08 -20.82 0.40
N GLU A 141 2.11 -21.69 0.11
CA GLU A 141 2.14 -23.11 0.51
C GLU A 141 3.08 -23.97 -0.35
N ASN A 142 3.39 -23.53 -1.57
CA ASN A 142 4.27 -24.25 -2.49
C ASN A 142 5.77 -23.89 -2.31
N HIS A 143 6.11 -23.23 -1.21
CA HIS A 143 7.45 -22.83 -0.80
C HIS A 143 7.79 -23.33 0.60
#